data_AF-A0A3M1LBU9-F1
#
_entry.id   AF-A0A3M1LBU9-F1
#
_cell.length_a   1.000
_cell.length_b   1.000
_cell.length_c   1.000
_cell.angle_alpha   90.00
_cell.angle_beta   90.00
_cell.angle_gamma   90.00
#
_symmetry.space_group_name_H-M   'P 1'
#
loop_
_entity.id
_entity.type
_entity.pdbx_description
1 polymer ?
#
loop_
_entity_poly.entity_id
_entity_poly.type
_entity_poly.pdbx_seq_one_letter_code
_entity_poly.pdbx_strand_id
1 'polypeptide(L)'
;MERFLALLDDLRRLHKHLDLAQALPQTLALVQKAIPTEAAALALLDPDAGDLVIQAATGPGIDRVVGMRFSPTTGLTGQSVLTGRPMLVRSPQNAPHFHAHVDSRPDLSLRELLCIPLRDAQERLGVIQLMNKVDGSFDDDDVKLLRRLAAEIAIVIQNAHRYEKERRRRRVADALLAVSSAQATAADLETLLTIILEQLGRVIPYVSAAIFQVDEDSQVRVLAQRGFPRPGMAEQA
;
A
#
# COMPACT_ATOMS: atom_id res chain seq x y z
N MET A 1 18.74 -6.02 -25.26
CA MET A 1 18.35 -4.61 -25.02
C MET A 1 16.89 -4.35 -25.40
N GLU A 2 16.41 -4.81 -26.57
CA GLU A 2 14.99 -4.68 -26.98
C GLU A 2 13.99 -5.28 -26.00
N ARG A 3 14.23 -6.50 -25.47
CA ARG A 3 13.33 -7.15 -24.48
C ARG A 3 13.16 -6.36 -23.17
N PHE A 4 14.17 -5.58 -22.80
CA PHE A 4 14.13 -4.70 -21.63
C PHE A 4 13.32 -3.42 -21.92
N LEU A 5 13.53 -2.81 -23.08
CA LEU A 5 12.79 -1.60 -23.48
C LEU A 5 11.30 -1.87 -23.67
N ALA A 6 10.93 -2.99 -24.30
CA ALA A 6 9.54 -3.40 -24.44
C ALA A 6 8.85 -3.59 -23.07
N LEU A 7 9.55 -4.21 -22.11
CA LEU A 7 9.06 -4.38 -20.76
C LEU A 7 8.88 -3.05 -20.01
N LEU A 8 9.80 -2.10 -20.21
CA LEU A 8 9.66 -0.75 -19.66
C LEU A 8 8.48 0.01 -20.26
N ASP A 9 8.24 -0.14 -21.57
CA ASP A 9 7.10 0.50 -22.22
C ASP A 9 5.76 -0.09 -21.76
N ASP A 10 5.69 -1.42 -21.56
CA ASP A 10 4.50 -2.07 -21.00
C ASP A 10 4.23 -1.59 -19.57
N LEU A 11 5.26 -1.51 -18.72
CA LEU A 11 5.15 -0.94 -17.37
C LEU A 11 4.65 0.51 -17.42
N ARG A 12 5.25 1.37 -18.25
CA ARG A 12 4.86 2.78 -18.37
C ARG A 12 3.43 2.95 -18.88
N ARG A 13 2.96 2.09 -19.78
CA ARG A 13 1.57 2.12 -20.27
C ARG A 13 0.59 1.73 -19.17
N LEU A 14 0.92 0.69 -18.40
CA LEU A 14 0.12 0.21 -17.29
C LEU A 14 -0.08 1.29 -16.21
N HIS A 15 0.91 2.13 -15.96
CA HIS A 15 0.89 3.06 -14.84
C HIS A 15 0.23 4.42 -15.13
N LYS A 16 -0.18 4.71 -16.37
CA LYS A 16 -0.70 6.06 -16.72
C LYS A 16 -2.08 6.40 -16.14
N HIS A 17 -2.89 5.43 -15.72
CA HIS A 17 -4.30 5.67 -15.36
C HIS A 17 -4.85 4.78 -14.23
N LEU A 18 -4.02 3.96 -13.59
CA LEU A 18 -4.47 2.92 -12.67
C LEU A 18 -4.07 3.22 -11.22
N ASP A 19 -4.98 2.86 -10.31
CA ASP A 19 -4.71 2.73 -8.88
C ASP A 19 -3.54 1.75 -8.67
N LEU A 20 -2.62 2.06 -7.75
CA LEU A 20 -1.51 1.17 -7.39
C LEU A 20 -1.99 -0.24 -7.07
N ALA A 21 -3.13 -0.37 -6.40
CA ALA A 21 -3.71 -1.67 -6.07
C ALA A 21 -3.97 -2.54 -7.31
N GLN A 22 -4.30 -1.93 -8.46
CA GLN A 22 -4.55 -2.63 -9.72
C GLN A 22 -3.29 -2.77 -10.58
N ALA A 23 -2.37 -1.82 -10.47
CA ALA A 23 -1.14 -1.78 -11.25
C ALA A 23 -0.05 -2.74 -10.74
N LEU A 24 0.06 -2.92 -9.41
CA LEU A 24 1.14 -3.72 -8.81
C LEU A 24 1.07 -5.21 -9.18
N PRO A 25 -0.10 -5.89 -9.19
CA PRO A 25 -0.18 -7.28 -9.63
C PRO A 25 0.26 -7.48 -11.09
N GLN A 26 -0.15 -6.57 -11.98
CA GLN A 26 0.21 -6.63 -13.40
C GLN A 26 1.71 -6.35 -13.62
N THR A 27 2.26 -5.40 -12.85
CA THR A 27 3.70 -5.11 -12.80
C THR A 27 4.50 -6.34 -12.38
N LEU A 28 4.05 -7.02 -11.32
CA LEU A 28 4.70 -8.21 -10.79
C LEU A 28 4.67 -9.37 -11.80
N ALA A 29 3.53 -9.58 -12.48
CA ALA A 29 3.41 -10.58 -13.53
C ALA A 29 4.37 -10.31 -14.72
N LEU A 30 4.53 -9.04 -15.12
CA LEU A 30 5.48 -8.65 -16.16
C LEU A 30 6.94 -8.92 -15.73
N VAL A 31 7.29 -8.64 -14.47
CA VAL A 31 8.61 -8.96 -13.91
C VAL A 31 8.84 -10.47 -13.89
N GLN A 32 7.87 -11.26 -13.43
CA GLN A 32 7.95 -12.73 -13.40
C GLN A 32 8.07 -13.33 -14.81
N LYS A 33 7.47 -12.72 -15.82
CA LYS A 33 7.66 -13.10 -17.24
C LYS A 33 9.06 -12.79 -17.77
N ALA A 34 9.69 -11.73 -17.24
CA ALA A 34 11.04 -11.33 -17.62
C ALA A 34 12.10 -12.21 -16.96
N ILE A 35 11.89 -12.58 -15.69
CA ILE A 35 12.72 -13.47 -14.89
C ILE A 35 11.84 -14.63 -14.38
N PRO A 36 11.75 -15.74 -15.15
CA PRO A 36 10.87 -16.86 -14.83
C PRO A 36 11.17 -17.46 -13.46
N THR A 37 10.19 -17.39 -12.56
CA THR A 37 10.28 -17.79 -11.15
C THR A 37 9.00 -18.48 -10.70
N GLU A 38 9.07 -19.39 -9.73
CA GLU A 38 7.90 -20.09 -9.20
C GLU A 38 6.93 -19.13 -8.50
N ALA A 39 7.48 -18.14 -7.79
CA ALA A 39 6.69 -17.11 -7.13
C ALA A 39 7.40 -15.76 -7.09
N ALA A 40 6.61 -14.71 -6.94
CA ALA A 40 7.07 -13.35 -6.75
C ALA A 40 6.17 -12.61 -5.77
N ALA A 41 6.72 -11.62 -5.09
CA ALA A 41 5.96 -10.74 -4.20
C ALA A 41 6.51 -9.32 -4.23
N LEU A 42 5.63 -8.35 -4.00
CA LEU A 42 5.98 -6.95 -3.85
C LEU A 42 5.35 -6.43 -2.57
N ALA A 43 6.19 -5.94 -1.67
CA ALA A 43 5.77 -5.31 -0.41
C ALA A 43 6.14 -3.83 -0.41
N LEU A 44 5.21 -2.99 0.03
CA LEU A 44 5.43 -1.55 0.19
C LEU A 44 5.49 -1.18 1.67
N LEU A 45 6.33 -0.21 2.00
CA LEU A 45 6.43 0.36 3.34
C LEU A 45 5.23 1.30 3.54
N ASP A 46 4.46 1.03 4.58
CA ASP A 46 3.42 1.92 5.05
C ASP A 46 4.09 3.13 5.76
N PRO A 47 3.97 4.35 5.23
CA PRO A 47 4.65 5.52 5.78
C PRO A 47 4.08 5.96 7.13
N ASP A 48 2.83 5.59 7.45
CA ASP A 48 2.17 6.00 8.69
C ASP A 48 2.46 5.00 9.82
N ALA A 49 2.42 3.70 9.53
CA ALA A 49 2.64 2.64 10.52
C ALA A 49 4.09 2.13 10.60
N GLY A 50 4.87 2.29 9.52
CA GLY A 50 6.25 1.80 9.43
C GLY A 50 6.41 0.31 9.09
N ASP A 51 5.32 -0.42 8.88
CA ASP A 51 5.36 -1.84 8.49
C ASP A 51 5.51 -2.01 6.98
N LEU A 52 6.04 -3.16 6.56
CA LEU A 52 5.90 -3.64 5.19
C LEU A 52 4.56 -4.35 5.03
N VAL A 53 3.86 -4.04 3.93
CA VAL A 53 2.59 -4.64 3.55
C VAL A 53 2.75 -5.31 2.19
N ILE A 54 2.42 -6.60 2.08
CA ILE A 54 2.44 -7.29 0.78
C ILE A 54 1.28 -6.77 -0.07
N GLN A 55 1.59 -6.05 -1.14
CA GLN A 55 0.60 -5.41 -2.01
C GLN A 55 0.26 -6.27 -3.23
N ALA A 56 1.19 -7.12 -3.67
CA ALA A 56 0.98 -8.05 -4.76
C ALA A 56 1.80 -9.31 -4.54
N ALA A 57 1.25 -10.45 -4.96
CA ALA A 57 1.95 -11.73 -4.96
C ALA A 57 1.46 -12.58 -6.14
N THR A 58 2.36 -13.38 -6.72
CA THR A 58 2.05 -14.31 -7.82
C THR A 58 2.80 -15.62 -7.59
N GLY A 59 2.16 -16.76 -7.91
CA GLY A 59 2.72 -18.09 -7.73
C GLY A 59 1.85 -19.01 -6.85
N PRO A 60 2.21 -20.30 -6.71
CA PRO A 60 1.41 -21.26 -5.96
C PRO A 60 1.27 -20.87 -4.48
N GLY A 61 0.03 -20.66 -4.02
CA GLY A 61 -0.31 -20.50 -2.60
C GLY A 61 0.31 -19.29 -1.89
N ILE A 62 0.73 -18.28 -2.66
CA ILE A 62 1.29 -17.02 -2.14
C ILE A 62 0.33 -15.83 -2.33
N ASP A 63 -0.73 -15.98 -3.11
CA ASP A 63 -1.83 -15.02 -3.24
C ASP A 63 -2.48 -14.69 -1.88
N ARG A 64 -2.62 -15.68 -1.00
CA ARG A 64 -3.16 -15.51 0.37
C ARG A 64 -2.32 -14.64 1.31
N VAL A 65 -1.08 -14.29 0.95
CA VAL A 65 -0.26 -13.39 1.78
C VAL A 65 -0.43 -11.91 1.41
N VAL A 66 -1.21 -11.58 0.38
CA VAL A 66 -1.56 -10.19 0.07
C VAL A 66 -2.30 -9.57 1.26
N GLY A 67 -1.88 -8.38 1.68
CA GLY A 67 -2.36 -7.69 2.88
C GLY A 67 -1.61 -8.07 4.16
N MET A 68 -0.76 -9.09 4.16
CA MET A 68 0.09 -9.44 5.30
C MET A 68 1.01 -8.27 5.65
N ARG A 69 1.10 -7.96 6.95
CA ARG A 69 1.94 -6.90 7.51
C ARG A 69 3.06 -7.48 8.37
N PHE A 70 4.25 -6.90 8.26
CA PHE A 70 5.40 -7.27 9.09
C PHE A 70 6.39 -6.12 9.23
N SER A 71 7.11 -6.09 10.35
CA SER A 71 8.15 -5.08 10.59
C SER A 71 9.30 -5.22 9.58
N PRO A 72 9.86 -4.12 9.05
CA PRO A 72 11.06 -4.15 8.22
C PRO A 72 12.30 -4.66 8.97
N THR A 73 12.27 -4.76 10.31
CA THR A 73 13.35 -5.37 11.10
C THR A 73 13.31 -6.90 11.10
N THR A 74 12.30 -7.52 10.50
CA THR A 74 12.06 -8.96 10.56
C THR A 74 12.20 -9.61 9.19
N GLY A 75 12.83 -10.79 9.17
CA GLY A 75 12.96 -11.63 7.98
C GLY A 75 14.00 -11.13 6.99
N LEU A 76 14.29 -11.97 6.00
CA LEU A 76 15.26 -11.68 4.94
C LEU A 76 14.82 -10.49 4.08
N THR A 77 13.52 -10.42 3.85
CA THR A 77 12.88 -9.33 3.10
C THR A 77 13.16 -7.96 3.74
N GLY A 78 12.91 -7.84 5.04
CA GLY A 78 13.07 -6.60 5.78
C GLY A 78 14.50 -6.08 5.76
N GLN A 79 15.47 -7.00 5.81
CA GLN A 79 16.89 -6.65 5.71
C GLN A 79 17.25 -5.93 4.41
N SER A 80 16.71 -6.39 3.28
CA SER A 80 16.97 -5.75 1.98
C SER A 80 16.45 -4.31 1.96
N VAL A 81 15.28 -4.07 2.57
CA VAL A 81 14.69 -2.73 2.73
C VAL A 81 15.54 -1.86 3.64
N LEU A 82 15.93 -2.36 4.83
CA LEU A 82 16.68 -1.58 5.82
C LEU A 82 18.07 -1.19 5.33
N THR A 83 18.80 -2.16 4.77
CA THR A 83 20.14 -1.95 4.22
C THR A 83 20.12 -1.16 2.91
N GLY A 84 18.98 -1.17 2.21
CA GLY A 84 18.85 -0.63 0.87
C GLY A 84 19.72 -1.37 -0.15
N ARG A 85 20.08 -2.63 0.11
CA ARG A 85 20.94 -3.43 -0.78
C ARG A 85 20.17 -4.62 -1.36
N PRO A 86 20.43 -4.97 -2.64
CA PRO A 86 20.06 -6.27 -3.18
C PRO A 86 20.53 -7.41 -2.26
N MET A 87 19.69 -8.41 -2.08
CA MET A 87 20.03 -9.63 -1.37
C MET A 87 19.67 -10.83 -2.23
N LEU A 88 20.68 -11.63 -2.57
CA LEU A 88 20.49 -12.95 -3.16
C LEU A 88 20.82 -13.98 -2.08
N VAL A 89 19.81 -14.68 -1.60
CA VAL A 89 19.94 -15.65 -0.52
C VAL A 89 19.76 -17.05 -1.09
N ARG A 90 20.79 -17.88 -0.93
CA ARG A 90 20.75 -19.32 -1.19
C ARG A 90 20.33 -20.03 0.10
N SER A 91 19.46 -21.04 -0.02
CA SER A 91 18.94 -21.78 1.14
C SER A 91 18.42 -20.87 2.26
N PRO A 92 17.37 -20.05 2.00
CA PRO A 92 16.84 -19.07 2.95
C PRO A 92 16.60 -19.59 4.37
N GLN A 93 16.17 -20.83 4.53
CA GLN A 93 15.95 -21.49 5.83
C GLN A 93 17.19 -21.53 6.75
N ASN A 94 18.39 -21.43 6.17
CA ASN A 94 19.66 -21.45 6.91
C ASN A 94 20.28 -20.05 7.03
N ALA A 95 19.66 -19.03 6.44
CA ALA A 95 20.22 -17.70 6.38
C ALA A 95 20.08 -16.97 7.72
N PRO A 96 21.08 -16.16 8.11
CA PRO A 96 20.93 -15.23 9.22
C PRO A 96 19.71 -14.34 8.98
N HIS A 97 18.91 -14.13 10.02
CA HIS A 97 17.69 -13.32 10.00
C HIS A 97 16.48 -13.93 9.27
N PHE A 98 16.57 -15.20 8.84
CA PHE A 98 15.40 -15.96 8.45
C PHE A 98 14.37 -15.98 9.59
N HIS A 99 13.14 -15.61 9.27
CA HIS A 99 12.04 -15.60 10.22
C HIS A 99 10.88 -16.42 9.67
N ALA A 100 10.63 -17.60 10.25
CA ALA A 100 9.68 -18.57 9.71
C ALA A 100 8.27 -17.98 9.45
N HIS A 101 7.76 -17.11 10.33
CA HIS A 101 6.45 -16.50 10.11
C HIS A 101 6.41 -15.59 8.87
N VAL A 102 7.52 -14.92 8.53
CA VAL A 102 7.58 -13.92 7.44
C VAL A 102 8.13 -14.53 6.15
N ASP A 103 9.07 -15.45 6.24
CA ASP A 103 9.82 -15.99 5.10
C ASP A 103 9.36 -17.40 4.68
N SER A 104 8.77 -18.20 5.59
CA SER A 104 8.24 -19.52 5.20
C SER A 104 6.95 -19.38 4.41
N ARG A 105 6.76 -20.26 3.43
CA ARG A 105 5.54 -20.37 2.64
C ARG A 105 5.08 -21.83 2.69
N PRO A 106 3.90 -22.14 3.26
CA PRO A 106 3.46 -23.53 3.40
C PRO A 106 3.36 -24.27 2.06
N ASP A 107 2.99 -23.55 0.99
CA ASP A 107 2.76 -24.13 -0.33
C ASP A 107 3.96 -23.94 -1.28
N LEU A 108 5.08 -23.36 -0.79
CA LEU A 108 6.27 -23.09 -1.59
C LEU A 108 7.54 -23.42 -0.79
N SER A 109 8.25 -24.46 -1.23
CA SER A 109 9.57 -24.78 -0.69
C SER A 109 10.59 -23.77 -1.21
N LEU A 110 10.91 -22.76 -0.39
CA LEU A 110 11.80 -21.66 -0.75
C LEU A 110 13.27 -22.14 -0.79
N ARG A 111 13.83 -22.25 -1.99
CA ARG A 111 15.22 -22.71 -2.27
C ARG A 111 16.18 -21.55 -2.47
N GLU A 112 15.70 -20.50 -3.12
CA GLU A 112 16.45 -19.26 -3.35
C GLU A 112 15.51 -18.06 -3.35
N LEU A 113 16.03 -16.93 -2.87
CA LEU A 113 15.30 -15.69 -2.73
C LEU A 113 16.16 -14.54 -3.25
N LEU A 114 15.63 -13.78 -4.21
CA LEU A 114 16.20 -12.54 -4.68
C LEU A 114 15.32 -11.37 -4.22
N CYS A 115 15.84 -10.54 -3.31
CA CYS A 115 15.19 -9.32 -2.85
C CYS A 115 15.89 -8.09 -3.44
N ILE A 116 15.12 -7.20 -4.06
CA ILE A 116 15.60 -5.91 -4.52
C ILE A 116 14.77 -4.80 -3.86
N PRO A 117 15.40 -3.87 -3.13
CA PRO A 117 14.68 -2.79 -2.49
C PRO A 117 14.15 -1.80 -3.53
N LEU A 118 12.91 -1.36 -3.33
CA LEU A 118 12.28 -0.27 -4.06
C LEU A 118 12.57 1.01 -3.27
N ARG A 119 13.35 1.93 -3.86
CA ARG A 119 13.77 3.16 -3.18
C ARG A 119 14.01 4.29 -4.17
N ASP A 120 13.88 5.51 -3.66
CA ASP A 120 14.48 6.71 -4.26
C ASP A 120 15.84 7.01 -3.62
N ALA A 121 16.51 8.07 -4.07
CA ALA A 121 17.67 8.65 -3.41
C ALA A 121 17.39 9.07 -1.95
N GLN A 122 16.14 9.40 -1.59
CA GLN A 122 15.77 9.92 -0.27
C GLN A 122 14.84 9.01 0.55
N GLU A 123 14.20 8.00 -0.05
CA GLU A 123 13.08 7.29 0.60
C GLU A 123 13.08 5.78 0.33
N ARG A 124 12.77 4.99 1.37
CA ARG A 124 12.53 3.55 1.27
C ARG A 124 11.06 3.33 0.97
N LEU A 125 10.75 2.72 -0.17
CA LEU A 125 9.37 2.52 -0.62
C LEU A 125 8.89 1.09 -0.37
N GLY A 126 9.80 0.12 -0.37
CA GLY A 126 9.44 -1.29 -0.26
C GLY A 126 10.48 -2.22 -0.85
N VAL A 127 10.04 -3.36 -1.36
CA VAL A 127 10.89 -4.43 -1.90
C VAL A 127 10.11 -5.28 -2.88
N ILE A 128 10.77 -5.66 -3.97
CA ILE A 128 10.31 -6.71 -4.88
C ILE A 128 11.15 -7.97 -4.64
N GLN A 129 10.49 -9.12 -4.64
CA GLN A 129 11.07 -10.41 -4.36
C GLN A 129 10.72 -11.40 -5.46
N LEU A 130 11.72 -12.18 -5.86
CA LEU A 130 11.57 -13.33 -6.73
C LEU A 130 12.03 -14.59 -5.99
N MET A 131 11.26 -15.66 -6.11
CA MET A 131 11.44 -16.90 -5.36
C MET A 131 11.57 -18.05 -6.35
N ASN A 132 12.63 -18.85 -6.20
CA ASN A 132 12.92 -20.03 -7.00
C ASN A 132 12.87 -19.79 -8.52
N LYS A 133 13.99 -19.40 -9.12
CA LYS A 133 14.11 -19.29 -10.58
C LYS A 133 13.78 -20.66 -11.21
N VAL A 134 13.01 -20.64 -12.29
CA VAL A 134 12.57 -21.85 -12.99
C VAL A 134 13.73 -22.44 -13.81
N ASP A 135 14.48 -21.58 -14.48
CA ASP A 135 15.59 -21.97 -15.36
C ASP A 135 16.95 -21.88 -14.65
N GLY A 136 17.10 -22.64 -13.56
CA GLY A 136 18.35 -22.75 -12.81
C GLY A 136 18.37 -21.92 -11.52
N SER A 137 19.38 -21.06 -11.39
CA SER A 137 19.61 -20.26 -10.19
C SER A 137 19.79 -18.80 -10.57
N PHE A 138 19.41 -17.88 -9.69
CA PHE A 138 19.63 -16.45 -9.96
C PHE A 138 21.11 -16.14 -10.18
N ASP A 139 21.42 -15.31 -11.17
CA ASP A 139 22.77 -14.84 -11.49
C ASP A 139 22.88 -13.31 -11.39
N ASP A 140 24.08 -12.78 -11.64
CA ASP A 140 24.33 -11.34 -11.58
C ASP A 140 23.54 -10.54 -12.63
N ASP A 141 23.17 -11.16 -13.75
CA ASP A 141 22.40 -10.50 -14.81
C ASP A 141 20.92 -10.42 -14.44
N ASP A 142 20.37 -11.42 -13.74
CA ASP A 142 19.05 -11.33 -13.11
C ASP A 142 19.01 -10.20 -12.07
N VAL A 143 20.03 -10.11 -11.21
CA VAL A 143 20.15 -9.05 -10.20
C VAL A 143 20.20 -7.68 -10.89
N LYS A 144 21.01 -7.52 -11.94
CA LYS A 144 21.10 -6.27 -12.71
C LYS A 144 19.77 -5.92 -13.38
N LEU A 145 19.09 -6.90 -13.98
CA LEU A 145 17.81 -6.70 -14.66
C LEU A 145 16.72 -6.29 -13.67
N LEU A 146 16.53 -7.06 -12.59
CA LEU A 146 15.54 -6.76 -11.57
C LEU A 146 15.82 -5.43 -10.88
N ARG A 147 17.09 -5.08 -10.64
CA ARG A 147 17.46 -3.76 -10.10
C ARG A 147 17.05 -2.60 -11.01
N ARG A 148 17.18 -2.75 -12.33
CA ARG A 148 16.73 -1.73 -13.28
C ARG A 148 15.21 -1.61 -13.30
N LEU A 149 14.49 -2.73 -13.27
CA LEU A 149 13.03 -2.74 -13.20
C LEU A 149 12.53 -2.14 -11.89
N ALA A 150 13.15 -2.51 -10.77
CA ALA A 150 12.86 -1.98 -9.45
C ALA A 150 13.00 -0.45 -9.37
N ALA A 151 13.99 0.14 -10.06
CA ALA A 151 14.16 1.59 -10.12
C ALA A 151 12.98 2.27 -10.83
N GLU A 152 12.50 1.72 -11.94
CA GLU A 152 11.35 2.27 -12.68
C GLU A 152 10.04 2.07 -11.91
N ILE A 153 9.86 0.90 -11.28
CA ILE A 153 8.73 0.61 -10.40
C ILE A 153 8.72 1.57 -9.20
N ALA A 154 9.88 1.87 -8.61
CA ALA A 154 10.01 2.83 -7.53
C ALA A 154 9.54 4.24 -7.94
N ILE A 155 9.95 4.72 -9.13
CA ILE A 155 9.50 6.03 -9.66
C ILE A 155 7.98 6.08 -9.80
N VAL A 156 7.38 5.01 -10.32
CA VAL A 156 5.93 4.91 -10.48
C VAL A 156 5.22 4.97 -9.13
N ILE A 157 5.68 4.19 -8.16
CA ILE A 157 5.11 4.15 -6.81
C ILE A 157 5.17 5.54 -6.17
N GLN A 158 6.31 6.23 -6.28
CA GLN A 158 6.45 7.59 -5.77
C GLN A 158 5.47 8.56 -6.43
N ASN A 159 5.34 8.50 -7.76
CA ASN A 159 4.42 9.37 -8.48
C ASN A 159 2.97 9.13 -8.04
N ALA A 160 2.59 7.87 -7.86
CA ALA A 160 1.26 7.52 -7.36
C ALA A 160 1.05 7.98 -5.90
N HIS A 161 2.04 7.81 -5.01
CA HIS A 161 1.97 8.32 -3.64
C HIS A 161 1.88 9.85 -3.58
N ARG A 162 2.67 10.56 -4.40
CA ARG A 162 2.61 12.02 -4.53
C ARG A 162 1.24 12.46 -5.04
N TYR A 163 0.72 11.79 -6.06
CA TYR A 163 -0.61 12.07 -6.61
C TYR A 163 -1.73 11.86 -5.59
N GLU A 164 -1.73 10.74 -4.86
CA GLU A 164 -2.75 10.49 -3.83
C GLU A 164 -2.61 11.48 -2.65
N LYS A 165 -1.40 11.85 -2.24
CA LYS A 165 -1.18 12.88 -1.21
C LYS A 165 -1.73 14.24 -1.66
N GLU A 166 -1.48 14.63 -2.89
CA GLU A 166 -2.02 15.88 -3.47
C GLU A 166 -3.55 15.81 -3.57
N ARG A 167 -4.10 14.70 -4.05
CA ARG A 167 -5.55 14.48 -4.13
C ARG A 167 -6.21 14.51 -2.76
N ARG A 168 -5.55 13.99 -1.72
CA ARG A 168 -6.02 14.08 -0.32
C ARG A 168 -5.99 15.52 0.19
N ARG A 169 -4.92 16.27 -0.06
CA ARG A 169 -4.80 17.69 0.30
C ARG A 169 -5.90 18.54 -0.35
N ARG A 170 -6.18 18.31 -1.63
CA ARG A 170 -7.29 18.99 -2.33
C ARG A 170 -8.63 18.65 -1.72
N ARG A 171 -8.92 17.37 -1.45
CA ARG A 171 -10.14 16.94 -0.75
C ARG A 171 -10.32 17.65 0.60
N VAL A 172 -9.24 17.80 1.38
CA VAL A 172 -9.27 18.55 2.65
C VAL A 172 -9.56 20.03 2.42
N ALA A 173 -8.87 20.67 1.47
CA ALA A 173 -9.07 22.08 1.17
C ALA A 173 -10.49 22.38 0.68
N ASP A 174 -11.04 21.56 -0.22
CA ASP A 174 -12.41 21.68 -0.73
C ASP A 174 -13.45 21.52 0.39
N ALA A 175 -13.23 20.56 1.31
CA ALA A 175 -14.08 20.36 2.48
C ALA A 175 -14.05 21.59 3.41
N LEU A 176 -12.87 22.16 3.67
CA LEU A 176 -12.73 23.36 4.50
C LEU A 176 -13.38 24.59 3.86
N LEU A 177 -13.22 24.77 2.54
CA LEU A 177 -13.90 25.84 1.80
C LEU A 177 -15.43 25.68 1.84
N ALA A 178 -15.93 24.46 1.69
CA ALA A 178 -17.37 24.18 1.78
C ALA A 178 -17.93 24.51 3.18
N VAL A 179 -17.22 24.14 4.25
CA VAL A 179 -17.59 24.52 5.62
C VAL A 179 -17.55 26.04 5.82
N SER A 180 -16.53 26.72 5.29
CA SER A 180 -16.37 28.17 5.43
C SER A 180 -17.49 28.94 4.72
N SER A 181 -17.87 28.50 3.52
CA SER A 181 -19.03 29.04 2.80
C SER A 181 -20.34 28.76 3.53
N ALA A 182 -20.52 27.53 4.04
CA ALA A 182 -21.70 27.18 4.81
C ALA A 182 -21.85 28.05 6.07
N GLN A 183 -20.76 28.41 6.74
CA GLN A 183 -20.81 29.31 7.89
C GLN A 183 -21.38 30.68 7.55
N ALA A 184 -21.13 31.19 6.34
CA ALA A 184 -21.64 32.48 5.89
C ALA A 184 -23.13 32.43 5.47
N THR A 185 -23.65 31.26 5.08
CA THR A 185 -25.00 31.11 4.52
C THR A 185 -25.96 30.28 5.36
N ALA A 186 -25.48 29.58 6.39
CA ALA A 186 -26.31 28.70 7.20
C ALA A 186 -27.38 29.50 7.95
N ALA A 187 -28.63 29.00 7.88
CA ALA A 187 -29.75 29.60 8.58
C ALA A 187 -29.61 29.48 10.11
N ASP A 188 -28.98 28.40 10.57
CA ASP A 188 -28.78 28.07 11.98
C ASP A 188 -27.54 27.19 12.18
N LEU A 189 -27.18 27.01 13.46
CA LEU A 189 -26.03 26.21 13.88
C LEU A 189 -26.20 24.72 13.53
N GLU A 190 -27.40 24.17 13.61
CA GLU A 190 -27.67 22.74 13.35
C GLU A 190 -27.40 22.39 11.88
N THR A 191 -27.81 23.28 10.97
CA THR A 191 -27.54 23.18 9.54
C THR A 191 -26.04 23.22 9.26
N LEU A 192 -25.29 24.14 9.88
CA LEU A 192 -23.83 24.22 9.73
C LEU A 192 -23.13 22.95 10.22
N LEU A 193 -23.51 22.46 11.41
CA LEU A 193 -22.91 21.27 12.02
C LEU A 193 -23.20 20.01 11.21
N THR A 194 -24.38 19.92 10.61
CA THR A 194 -24.73 18.85 9.66
C THR A 194 -23.79 18.87 8.46
N ILE A 195 -23.63 20.04 7.81
CA ILE A 195 -22.72 20.21 6.67
C ILE A 195 -21.27 19.84 7.04
N ILE A 196 -20.80 20.22 8.23
CA ILE A 196 -19.48 19.83 8.73
C ILE A 196 -19.33 18.31 8.77
N LEU A 197 -20.31 17.59 9.34
CA LEU A 197 -20.28 16.13 9.36
C LEU A 197 -20.28 15.55 7.94
N GLU A 198 -21.04 16.11 7.01
CA GLU A 198 -21.03 15.64 5.61
C GLU A 198 -19.67 15.82 4.94
N GLN A 199 -19.03 16.99 5.11
CA GLN A 199 -17.71 17.26 4.55
C GLN A 199 -16.63 16.39 5.22
N LEU A 200 -16.73 16.16 6.53
CA LEU A 200 -15.84 15.27 7.26
C LEU A 200 -15.82 13.87 6.62
N GLY A 201 -16.98 13.37 6.19
CA GLY A 201 -17.11 12.04 5.58
C GLY A 201 -16.42 11.91 4.21
N ARG A 202 -16.12 13.04 3.56
CA ARG A 202 -15.36 13.07 2.29
C ARG A 202 -13.85 13.03 2.51
N VAL A 203 -13.40 13.38 3.71
CA VAL A 203 -11.98 13.48 4.08
C VAL A 203 -11.52 12.26 4.87
N ILE A 204 -12.35 11.82 5.83
CA ILE A 204 -12.06 10.70 6.73
C ILE A 204 -13.19 9.69 6.60
N PRO A 205 -12.90 8.43 6.23
CA PRO A 205 -13.90 7.37 6.29
C PRO A 205 -14.31 7.13 7.74
N TYR A 206 -15.59 7.25 8.03
CA TYR A 206 -16.17 6.88 9.32
C TYR A 206 -17.53 6.21 9.09
N VAL A 207 -17.95 5.38 10.04
CA VAL A 207 -19.28 4.75 10.03
C VAL A 207 -20.32 5.70 10.61
N SER A 208 -20.02 6.31 11.75
CA SER A 208 -20.88 7.27 12.43
C SER A 208 -20.07 8.40 13.06
N ALA A 209 -20.63 9.60 13.15
CA ALA A 209 -20.03 10.77 13.77
C ALA A 209 -21.11 11.69 14.34
N ALA A 210 -20.87 12.26 15.53
CA ALA A 210 -21.80 13.18 16.19
C ALA A 210 -21.04 14.35 16.82
N ILE A 211 -21.71 15.51 16.88
CA ILE A 211 -21.23 16.73 17.53
C ILE A 211 -22.10 16.97 18.76
N PHE A 212 -21.46 17.12 19.90
CA PHE A 212 -22.12 17.36 21.17
C PHE A 212 -21.80 18.76 21.69
N GLN A 213 -22.77 19.38 22.35
CA GLN A 213 -22.59 20.56 23.16
C GLN A 213 -22.65 20.15 24.63
N VAL A 214 -21.66 20.60 25.40
CA VAL A 214 -21.67 20.48 26.85
C VAL A 214 -22.04 21.84 27.42
N ASP A 215 -23.04 21.89 28.28
CA ASP A 215 -23.42 23.11 29.00
C ASP A 215 -22.63 23.29 30.32
N GLU A 216 -22.84 24.42 30.99
CA GLU A 216 -22.17 24.75 32.25
C GLU A 216 -22.51 23.77 33.39
N ASP A 217 -23.68 23.10 33.31
CA ASP A 217 -24.16 22.10 34.27
C ASP A 217 -23.69 20.68 33.93
N SER A 218 -22.74 20.53 32.99
CA SER A 218 -22.21 19.25 32.50
C SER A 218 -23.25 18.34 31.82
N GLN A 219 -24.38 18.88 31.35
CA GLN A 219 -25.30 18.16 30.48
C GLN A 219 -24.76 18.12 29.05
N VAL A 220 -25.03 17.01 28.37
CA VAL A 220 -24.57 16.76 27.00
C VAL A 220 -25.76 16.71 26.06
N ARG A 221 -25.80 17.60 25.06
CA ARG A 221 -26.81 17.61 24.01
C ARG A 221 -26.19 17.30 22.66
N VAL A 222 -26.81 16.40 21.89
CA VAL A 222 -26.42 16.16 20.49
C VAL A 222 -26.89 17.33 19.63
N LEU A 223 -25.97 17.99 18.93
CA LEU A 223 -26.29 19.08 18.01
C LEU A 223 -26.37 18.64 16.55
N ALA A 224 -25.61 17.62 16.17
CA ALA A 224 -25.67 17.03 14.85
C ALA A 224 -25.15 15.60 14.91
N GLN A 225 -25.68 14.73 14.05
CA GLN A 225 -25.23 13.34 13.97
C GLN A 225 -25.37 12.80 12.56
N ARG A 226 -24.52 11.85 12.21
CA ARG A 226 -24.52 11.14 10.93
C ARG A 226 -24.14 9.68 11.14
N GLY A 227 -24.79 8.79 10.40
CA GLY A 227 -24.48 7.36 10.43
C GLY A 227 -24.96 6.62 11.69
N PHE A 228 -25.76 7.27 12.56
CA PHE A 228 -26.44 6.59 13.65
C PHE A 228 -27.82 6.10 13.20
N PRO A 229 -28.28 4.92 13.65
CA PRO A 229 -29.65 4.48 13.42
C PRO A 229 -30.63 5.47 14.05
N ARG A 230 -31.74 5.76 13.37
CA ARG A 230 -32.78 6.63 13.92
C ARG A 230 -33.38 5.96 15.17
N PRO A 231 -33.54 6.68 16.30
CA PRO A 231 -34.26 6.12 17.43
C PRO A 231 -35.68 5.74 17.00
N GLY A 232 -36.04 4.46 17.17
CA GLY A 232 -37.37 3.91 16.81
C GLY A 232 -37.43 2.93 15.62
N MET A 233 -36.31 2.55 14.99
CA MET A 233 -36.29 1.52 13.92
C MET A 233 -35.52 0.24 14.30
N ALA A 234 -35.50 -0.11 15.58
CA ALA A 234 -34.95 -1.36 16.09
C ALA A 234 -36.05 -2.24 16.70
N GLU A 235 -37.07 -2.56 15.91
CA GLU A 235 -38.03 -3.63 16.22
C GLU A 235 -38.75 -4.05 14.93
N GLN A 236 -38.09 -4.90 14.14
CA GLN A 236 -38.67 -5.87 13.20
C GLN A 236 -37.57 -6.49 12.35
N ALA A 237 -36.90 -7.50 12.90
CA ALA A 237 -36.27 -8.60 12.17
C ALA A 237 -36.23 -9.82 13.09
#